data_AF-A0A7V9RRY7-F1
#
_entry.id   AF-A0A7V9RRY7-F1
#
_cell.length_a   1.000
_cell.length_b   1.000
_cell.length_c   1.000
_cell.angle_alpha   90.00
_cell.angle_beta   90.00
_cell.angle_gamma   90.00
#
_symmetry.space_group_name_H-M   'P 1'
#
loop_
_entity.id
_entity.type
_entity.pdbx_description
1 polymer ?
#
loop_
_entity_poly.entity_id
_entity_poly.type
_entity_poly.pdbx_seq_one_letter_code
_entity_poly.pdbx_strand_id
1 'polypeptide(L)'
;MSAVAVEPLARRLATTKGSFYWHFANREALIEAALELWEQEHTEAVIARVEREVDPRQRLRLLLTSAIILAQEDLIDAAVLAGARHPLVAPVLARVTERRVDYLAQVFRQLGFPPAQARDRGLLAYTAYLGQTQLIQAGLSAVPSHGPGMRRYVDRILGILTNP
;
A
#
# COMPACT_ATOMS: atom_id res chain seq x y z
N MET A 1 -7.03 15.27 9.10
CA MET A 1 -8.09 14.89 8.14
C MET A 1 -9.26 15.84 8.31
N SER A 2 -9.49 16.74 7.35
CA SER A 2 -10.80 17.38 7.24
C SER A 2 -11.82 16.27 7.04
N ALA A 3 -12.85 16.25 7.87
CA ALA A 3 -13.84 15.19 7.92
C ALA A 3 -14.38 14.89 6.51
N VAL A 4 -14.28 13.63 6.08
CA VAL A 4 -15.06 13.10 4.96
C VAL A 4 -16.52 13.47 5.23
N ALA A 5 -17.01 14.52 4.58
CA ALA A 5 -18.38 14.98 4.78
C ALA A 5 -19.31 14.05 4.02
N VAL A 6 -20.37 13.58 4.69
CA VAL A 6 -21.32 12.60 4.14
C VAL A 6 -22.18 13.24 3.05
N GLU A 7 -22.63 14.49 3.22
CA GLU A 7 -23.45 15.20 2.24
C GLU A 7 -22.82 15.38 0.83
N PRO A 8 -21.53 15.71 0.68
CA PRO A 8 -20.86 15.73 -0.63
C PRO A 8 -20.74 14.36 -1.30
N LEU A 9 -20.53 13.29 -0.52
CA LEU A 9 -20.42 11.92 -1.03
C LEU A 9 -21.77 11.39 -1.51
N ALA A 10 -22.85 11.59 -0.75
CA ALA A 10 -24.20 11.20 -1.15
C ALA A 10 -24.64 11.90 -2.46
N ARG A 11 -24.28 13.18 -2.63
CA ARG A 11 -24.51 13.91 -3.88
C ARG A 11 -23.70 13.35 -5.06
N ARG A 12 -22.43 12.98 -4.85
CA ARG A 12 -21.59 12.37 -5.91
C ARG A 12 -22.06 10.97 -6.31
N LEU A 13 -22.68 10.24 -5.40
CA LEU A 13 -23.25 8.91 -5.65
C LEU A 13 -24.68 8.96 -6.20
N ALA A 14 -25.18 10.15 -6.56
CA ALA A 14 -26.53 10.38 -7.10
C ALA A 14 -27.66 9.73 -6.26
N THR A 15 -27.47 9.65 -4.95
CA THR A 15 -28.42 9.02 -4.03
C THR A 15 -29.06 10.07 -3.10
N THR A 16 -30.24 9.77 -2.56
CA THR A 16 -30.90 10.61 -1.53
C THR A 16 -30.34 10.29 -0.14
N LYS A 17 -30.49 11.20 0.83
CA LYS A 17 -30.13 10.92 2.25
C LYS A 17 -30.72 9.58 2.73
N GLY A 18 -31.97 9.28 2.36
CA GLY A 18 -32.65 8.04 2.72
C GLY A 18 -32.10 6.77 2.05
N SER A 19 -31.65 6.85 0.80
CA SER A 19 -31.01 5.70 0.10
C SER A 19 -29.55 5.51 0.52
N PHE A 20 -28.85 6.57 0.95
CA PHE A 20 -27.53 6.48 1.56
C PHE A 20 -27.55 5.72 2.89
N TYR A 21 -28.51 6.03 3.78
CA TYR A 21 -28.68 5.32 5.07
C TYR A 21 -29.17 3.87 4.91
N TRP A 22 -29.64 3.47 3.73
CA TRP A 22 -29.96 2.07 3.40
C TRP A 22 -28.71 1.21 3.17
N HIS A 23 -27.59 1.82 2.76
CA HIS A 23 -26.32 1.12 2.53
C HIS A 23 -25.35 1.24 3.71
N PHE A 24 -25.39 2.36 4.45
CA PHE A 24 -24.53 2.58 5.63
C PHE A 24 -25.31 3.23 6.77
N ALA A 25 -25.30 2.58 7.94
CA ALA A 25 -26.05 3.05 9.11
C ALA A 25 -25.63 4.45 9.58
N ASN A 26 -24.34 4.79 9.44
CA ASN A 26 -23.80 6.10 9.78
C ASN A 26 -22.48 6.37 9.00
N ARG A 27 -21.86 7.52 9.30
CA ARG A 27 -20.59 7.92 8.69
C ARG A 27 -19.42 6.97 9.00
N GLU A 28 -19.38 6.44 10.21
CA GLU A 28 -18.32 5.54 10.66
C GLU A 28 -18.41 4.22 9.89
N ALA A 29 -19.61 3.66 9.73
CA ALA A 29 -19.87 2.48 8.91
C ALA A 29 -19.43 2.65 7.45
N LEU A 30 -19.61 3.84 6.86
CA LEU A 30 -19.07 4.14 5.53
C LEU A 30 -17.53 4.12 5.53
N ILE A 31 -16.89 4.73 6.52
CA ILE A 31 -15.42 4.79 6.61
C ILE A 31 -14.84 3.40 6.82
N GLU A 32 -15.44 2.60 7.69
CA GLU A 32 -15.07 1.20 7.91
C GLU A 32 -15.16 0.40 6.62
N ALA A 33 -16.29 0.45 5.92
CA ALA A 33 -16.44 -0.25 4.64
C ALA A 33 -15.46 0.25 3.56
N ALA A 34 -15.17 1.55 3.53
CA ALA A 34 -14.16 2.10 2.61
C ALA A 34 -12.75 1.63 2.95
N LEU A 35 -12.41 1.51 4.24
CA LEU A 35 -11.13 0.99 4.71
C LEU A 35 -11.00 -0.52 4.44
N GLU A 36 -12.08 -1.29 4.60
CA GLU A 36 -12.13 -2.70 4.23
C GLU A 36 -11.92 -2.89 2.73
N LEU A 37 -12.62 -2.11 1.90
CA LEU A 37 -12.44 -2.15 0.45
C LEU A 37 -11.00 -1.78 0.07
N TRP A 38 -10.44 -0.72 0.68
CA TRP A 38 -9.05 -0.33 0.49
C TRP A 38 -8.07 -1.45 0.86
N GLU A 39 -8.28 -2.14 1.99
CA GLU A 39 -7.46 -3.29 2.39
C GLU A 39 -7.53 -4.41 1.34
N GLN A 40 -8.73 -4.74 0.84
CA GLN A 40 -8.91 -5.77 -0.19
C GLN A 40 -8.23 -5.39 -1.52
N GLU A 41 -8.46 -4.18 -2.02
CA GLU A 41 -7.97 -3.76 -3.34
C GLU A 41 -6.47 -3.41 -3.35
N HIS A 42 -5.96 -2.76 -2.30
CA HIS A 42 -4.58 -2.28 -2.25
C HIS A 42 -3.62 -3.26 -1.57
N THR A 43 -4.12 -4.34 -0.96
CA THR A 43 -3.26 -5.36 -0.33
C THR A 43 -3.55 -6.74 -0.89
N GLU A 44 -4.74 -7.31 -0.66
CA GLU A 44 -4.99 -8.70 -1.03
C GLU A 44 -5.02 -8.91 -2.56
N ALA A 45 -5.67 -8.01 -3.30
CA ALA A 45 -5.68 -8.07 -4.76
C ALA A 45 -4.28 -7.84 -5.37
N VAL A 46 -3.46 -6.96 -4.77
CA VAL A 46 -2.06 -6.74 -5.17
C VAL A 46 -1.25 -8.01 -4.96
N ILE A 47 -1.36 -8.64 -3.79
CA ILE A 47 -0.70 -9.91 -3.45
C ILE A 47 -1.13 -11.01 -4.43
N ALA A 48 -2.44 -11.19 -4.63
CA ALA A 48 -2.96 -12.18 -5.56
C ALA A 48 -2.48 -11.96 -7.01
N ARG A 49 -2.32 -10.69 -7.42
CA ARG A 49 -1.78 -10.35 -8.74
C ARG A 49 -0.31 -10.75 -8.88
N VAL A 50 0.52 -10.42 -7.90
CA VAL A 50 1.96 -10.73 -7.97
C VAL A 50 2.27 -12.21 -7.73
N GLU A 51 1.42 -12.96 -7.01
CA GLU A 51 1.57 -14.40 -6.85
C GLU A 51 1.45 -15.20 -8.16
N ARG A 52 0.95 -14.57 -9.24
CA ARG A 52 0.98 -15.17 -10.59
C ARG A 52 2.38 -15.28 -11.17
N GLU A 53 3.33 -14.49 -10.67
CA GLU A 53 4.75 -14.61 -11.01
C GLU A 53 5.38 -15.74 -10.21
N VAL A 54 6.08 -16.67 -10.85
CA VAL A 54 6.64 -17.85 -10.19
C VAL A 54 7.95 -17.52 -9.48
N ASP A 55 8.77 -16.63 -10.05
CA ASP A 55 10.06 -16.24 -9.46
C ASP A 55 9.87 -15.25 -8.29
N PRO A 56 10.21 -15.62 -7.04
CA PRO A 56 10.10 -14.73 -5.88
C PRO A 56 10.89 -13.42 -6.05
N ARG A 57 12.02 -13.45 -6.76
CA ARG A 57 12.82 -12.27 -7.04
C ARG A 57 12.07 -11.31 -7.96
N GLN A 58 11.38 -11.84 -8.97
CA GLN A 58 10.53 -11.04 -9.85
C GLN A 58 9.29 -10.51 -9.13
N ARG A 59 8.70 -11.26 -8.18
CA ARG A 59 7.64 -10.73 -7.31
C ARG A 59 8.08 -9.50 -6.55
N LEU A 60 9.25 -9.53 -5.91
CA LEU A 60 9.80 -8.36 -5.21
C LEU A 60 10.00 -7.18 -6.16
N ARG A 61 10.52 -7.43 -7.36
CA ARG A 61 10.69 -6.39 -8.39
C ARG A 61 9.35 -5.77 -8.79
N LEU A 62 8.31 -6.59 -9.00
CA LEU A 62 6.96 -6.14 -9.34
C LEU A 62 6.36 -5.29 -8.22
N LEU A 63 6.53 -5.69 -6.96
CA LEU A 63 6.06 -4.95 -5.79
C LEU A 63 6.76 -3.59 -5.68
N LEU A 64 8.09 -3.56 -5.75
CA LEU A 64 8.88 -2.32 -5.69
C LEU A 64 8.58 -1.37 -6.86
N THR A 65 8.32 -1.92 -8.05
CA THR A 65 7.94 -1.11 -9.22
C THR A 65 6.53 -0.55 -9.05
N SER A 66 5.58 -1.39 -8.61
CA SER A 66 4.19 -0.97 -8.37
C SER A 66 4.12 0.11 -7.30
N ALA A 67 4.92 -0.01 -6.23
CA ALA A 67 5.09 1.00 -5.19
C ALA A 67 5.43 2.39 -5.74
N ILE A 68 6.40 2.49 -6.66
CA ILE A 68 6.83 3.77 -7.24
C ILE A 68 5.75 4.35 -8.17
N ILE A 69 5.07 3.50 -8.94
CA ILE A 69 4.00 3.92 -9.85
C ILE A 69 2.79 4.42 -9.04
N LEU A 70 2.30 3.61 -8.10
CA LEU A 70 1.16 3.95 -7.26
C LEU A 70 1.43 5.19 -6.40
N ALA A 71 2.64 5.38 -5.89
CA ALA A 71 2.98 6.60 -5.15
C ALA A 71 2.77 7.91 -5.93
N GLN A 72 2.75 7.85 -7.27
CA GLN A 72 2.51 9.01 -8.14
C GLN A 72 1.02 9.19 -8.49
N GLU A 73 0.25 8.11 -8.49
CA GLU A 73 -1.11 8.07 -9.05
C GLU A 73 -2.18 7.90 -7.95
N ASP A 74 -1.84 7.28 -6.83
CA ASP A 74 -2.78 6.78 -5.83
C ASP A 74 -2.87 7.71 -4.60
N LEU A 75 -3.86 8.60 -4.66
CA LEU A 75 -4.19 9.51 -3.56
C LEU A 75 -4.81 8.80 -2.35
N ILE A 76 -5.28 7.54 -2.49
CA ILE A 76 -6.00 6.82 -1.43
C ILE A 76 -5.00 6.30 -0.39
N ASP A 77 -3.92 5.63 -0.82
CA ASP A 77 -2.85 5.18 0.09
C ASP A 77 -2.27 6.37 0.90
N ALA A 78 -2.04 7.50 0.25
CA ALA A 78 -1.58 8.72 0.91
C ALA A 78 -2.60 9.28 1.91
N ALA A 79 -3.89 9.26 1.58
CA ALA A 79 -4.94 9.71 2.47
C ALA A 79 -5.07 8.82 3.71
N VAL A 80 -5.01 7.48 3.54
CA VAL A 80 -5.05 6.52 4.64
C VAL A 80 -3.84 6.72 5.56
N LEU A 81 -2.63 6.87 5.01
CA LEU A 81 -1.41 7.16 5.77
C LEU A 81 -1.50 8.49 6.54
N ALA A 82 -2.02 9.56 5.91
CA ALA A 82 -2.25 10.84 6.59
C ALA A 82 -3.28 10.73 7.73
N GLY A 83 -4.14 9.71 7.68
CA GLY A 83 -5.12 9.34 8.69
C GLY A 83 -4.61 8.41 9.79
N ALA A 84 -3.32 8.05 9.83
CA ALA A 84 -2.80 6.99 10.71
C ALA A 84 -3.12 7.13 12.21
N ARG A 85 -3.44 8.34 12.70
CA ARG A 85 -3.84 8.60 14.10
C ARG A 85 -5.34 8.58 14.34
N HIS A 86 -6.15 8.40 13.30
CA HIS A 86 -7.61 8.36 13.42
C HIS A 86 -8.06 7.02 13.99
N PRO A 87 -8.98 6.97 14.99
CA PRO A 87 -9.37 5.73 15.66
C PRO A 87 -9.88 4.63 14.73
N LEU A 88 -10.61 4.98 13.66
CA LEU A 88 -11.08 4.01 12.66
C LEU A 88 -9.98 3.55 11.70
N VAL A 89 -8.95 4.37 11.45
CA VAL A 89 -7.91 4.09 10.44
C VAL A 89 -6.75 3.32 11.05
N ALA A 90 -6.30 3.71 12.24
CA ALA A 90 -5.18 3.13 12.96
C ALA A 90 -5.20 1.59 13.03
N PRO A 91 -6.30 0.91 13.43
CA PRO A 91 -6.33 -0.55 13.51
C PRO A 91 -6.25 -1.22 12.14
N VAL A 92 -6.91 -0.67 11.11
CA VAL A 92 -6.87 -1.22 9.75
C VAL A 92 -5.49 -1.03 9.14
N LEU A 93 -4.90 0.15 9.28
CA LEU A 93 -3.55 0.44 8.80
C LEU A 93 -2.52 -0.49 9.46
N ALA A 94 -2.59 -0.71 10.78
CA ALA A 94 -1.70 -1.63 11.48
C ALA A 94 -1.83 -3.06 10.94
N ARG A 95 -3.06 -3.56 10.73
CA ARG A 95 -3.30 -4.89 10.16
C ARG A 95 -2.76 -5.01 8.74
N VAL A 96 -3.02 -4.03 7.89
CA VAL A 96 -2.52 -4.00 6.51
C VAL A 96 -1.00 -3.94 6.46
N THR A 97 -0.37 -3.10 7.29
CA THR A 97 1.09 -3.02 7.40
C THR A 97 1.68 -4.35 7.81
N GLU A 98 1.14 -5.00 8.84
CA GLU A 98 1.63 -6.30 9.30
C GLU A 98 1.48 -7.37 8.20
N ARG A 99 0.32 -7.43 7.56
CA ARG A 99 0.03 -8.34 6.44
C ARG A 99 0.99 -8.16 5.26
N ARG A 100 1.31 -6.91 4.90
CA ARG A 100 2.27 -6.57 3.83
C ARG A 100 3.70 -6.98 4.21
N VAL A 101 4.13 -6.75 5.45
CA VAL A 101 5.45 -7.16 5.93
C VAL A 101 5.56 -8.69 5.99
N ASP A 102 4.53 -9.39 6.46
CA ASP A 102 4.49 -10.86 6.48
C ASP A 102 4.60 -11.46 5.08
N TYR A 103 3.89 -10.86 4.12
CA TYR A 103 3.99 -11.29 2.74
C TYR A 103 5.40 -11.10 2.18
N LEU A 104 6.01 -9.93 2.39
CA LEU A 104 7.40 -9.69 1.96
C LEU A 104 8.37 -10.67 2.63
N ALA A 105 8.20 -10.95 3.91
CA ALA A 105 8.99 -11.95 4.64
C ALA A 105 8.80 -13.36 4.07
N GLN A 106 7.59 -13.73 3.64
CA GLN A 106 7.36 -14.98 2.91
C GLN A 106 8.16 -15.02 1.60
N VAL A 107 8.15 -13.96 0.82
CA VAL A 107 8.90 -13.90 -0.45
C VAL A 107 10.42 -14.00 -0.20
N PHE A 108 10.95 -13.36 0.85
CA PHE A 108 12.37 -13.54 1.23
C PHE A 108 12.70 -14.95 1.71
N ARG A 109 11.78 -15.65 2.41
CA ARG A 109 11.98 -17.07 2.74
C ARG A 109 12.05 -17.94 1.48
N GLN A 110 11.23 -17.66 0.48
CA GLN A 110 11.26 -18.36 -0.81
C GLN A 110 12.57 -18.12 -1.58
N LEU A 111 13.26 -17.01 -1.32
CA LEU A 111 14.61 -16.73 -1.81
C LEU A 111 15.73 -17.44 -1.02
N GLY A 112 15.39 -18.21 0.01
CA GLY A 112 16.32 -19.00 0.80
C GLY A 112 16.83 -18.32 2.08
N PHE A 113 16.32 -17.14 2.44
CA PHE A 113 16.72 -16.48 3.69
C PHE A 113 16.12 -17.18 4.92
N PRO A 114 16.88 -17.32 6.03
CA PRO A 114 16.34 -17.80 7.31
C PRO A 114 15.19 -16.92 7.81
N PRO A 115 14.23 -17.46 8.60
CA PRO A 115 13.03 -16.73 9.02
C PRO A 115 13.27 -15.35 9.64
N ALA A 116 14.25 -15.22 10.54
CA ALA A 116 14.59 -13.95 11.17
C ALA A 116 15.10 -12.92 10.14
N GLN A 117 16.05 -13.31 9.29
CA GLN A 117 16.56 -12.44 8.23
C GLN A 117 15.48 -12.07 7.21
N ALA A 118 14.60 -13.01 6.89
CA ALA A 118 13.51 -12.76 5.96
C ALA A 118 12.52 -11.73 6.50
N ARG A 119 12.22 -11.76 7.82
CA ARG A 119 11.37 -10.75 8.46
C ARG A 119 12.04 -9.37 8.46
N ASP A 120 13.33 -9.28 8.81
CA ASP A 120 14.08 -8.03 8.78
C ASP A 120 14.14 -7.43 7.36
N ARG A 121 14.41 -8.27 6.35
CA ARG A 121 14.41 -7.85 4.94
C ARG A 121 13.03 -7.44 4.45
N GLY A 122 11.98 -8.14 4.89
CA GLY A 122 10.59 -7.74 4.63
C GLY A 122 10.27 -6.35 5.18
N LEU A 123 10.71 -6.07 6.41
CA LEU A 123 10.55 -4.76 7.04
C LEU A 123 11.37 -3.67 6.32
N LEU A 124 12.61 -3.96 5.91
CA LEU A 124 13.44 -3.03 5.13
C LEU A 124 12.83 -2.72 3.77
N ALA A 125 12.28 -3.73 3.07
CA ALA A 125 11.59 -3.54 1.80
C ALA A 125 10.35 -2.65 1.96
N TYR A 126 9.56 -2.87 3.02
CA TYR A 126 8.38 -2.06 3.31
C TYR A 126 8.77 -0.62 3.74
N THR A 127 9.86 -0.46 4.48
CA THR A 127 10.42 0.85 4.84
C THR A 127 10.87 1.62 3.59
N ALA A 128 11.53 0.94 2.65
CA ALA A 128 11.92 1.56 1.38
C ALA A 128 10.68 2.02 0.60
N TYR A 129 9.61 1.22 0.53
CA TYR A 129 8.33 1.61 -0.06
C TYR A 129 7.76 2.88 0.60
N LEU A 130 7.58 2.90 1.92
CA LEU A 130 7.02 4.06 2.62
C LEU A 130 7.89 5.31 2.42
N GLY A 131 9.21 5.15 2.49
CA GLY A 131 10.16 6.23 2.22
C GLY A 131 10.05 6.78 0.79
N GLN A 132 9.91 5.91 -0.22
CA GLN A 132 9.67 6.35 -1.60
C GLN A 132 8.37 7.15 -1.72
N THR A 133 7.28 6.61 -1.19
CA THR A 133 5.98 7.28 -1.25
C THR A 133 6.06 8.65 -0.60
N GLN A 134 6.67 8.77 0.58
CA GLN A 134 6.80 10.05 1.27
C GLN A 134 7.65 11.06 0.51
N LEU A 135 8.76 10.63 -0.11
CA LEU A 135 9.64 11.50 -0.89
C LEU A 135 8.98 11.99 -2.19
N ILE A 136 8.22 11.12 -2.87
CA ILE A 136 7.45 11.48 -4.06
C ILE A 136 6.37 12.51 -3.69
N GLN A 137 5.64 12.28 -2.60
CA GLN A 137 4.62 13.22 -2.10
C GLN A 137 5.23 14.56 -1.65
N ALA A 138 6.47 14.55 -1.15
CA ALA A 138 7.22 15.77 -0.84
C ALA A 138 7.74 16.51 -2.10
N GLY A 139 7.49 16.00 -3.31
CA GLY A 139 7.90 16.61 -4.56
C GLY A 139 9.40 16.47 -4.86
N LEU A 140 10.09 15.50 -4.25
CA LEU A 140 11.51 15.29 -4.49
C LEU A 140 11.75 14.71 -5.89
N SER A 141 12.14 15.57 -6.82
CA SER A 141 12.45 15.23 -8.22
C SER A 141 13.69 14.34 -8.40
N ALA A 142 14.47 14.12 -7.33
CA ALA A 142 15.61 13.21 -7.34
C ALA A 142 15.23 11.72 -7.31
N VAL A 143 13.98 11.38 -6.94
CA VAL A 143 13.50 9.99 -6.95
C VAL A 143 13.24 9.56 -8.40
N PRO A 144 13.94 8.55 -8.94
CA PRO A 144 13.71 8.10 -10.30
C PRO A 144 12.34 7.42 -10.40
N SER A 145 11.37 8.12 -10.97
CA SER A 145 9.97 7.68 -10.96
C SER A 145 9.45 7.17 -12.31
N HIS A 146 10.24 7.29 -13.38
CA HIS A 146 9.90 6.79 -14.72
C HIS A 146 11.13 6.28 -15.51
N GLY A 147 10.85 5.54 -16.58
CA GLY A 147 11.83 5.19 -17.61
C GLY A 147 13.01 4.33 -17.13
N PRO A 148 14.17 4.38 -17.84
CA PRO A 148 15.34 3.58 -17.50
C PRO A 148 15.93 3.88 -16.12
N GLY A 149 15.76 5.10 -15.61
CA GLY A 149 16.22 5.51 -14.29
C GLY A 149 15.52 4.76 -13.17
N MET A 150 14.18 4.68 -13.22
CA MET A 150 13.37 3.93 -12.26
C MET A 150 13.76 2.45 -12.24
N ARG A 151 13.94 1.82 -13.41
CA ARG A 151 14.34 0.40 -13.48
C ARG A 151 15.66 0.14 -12.76
N ARG A 152 16.69 0.94 -13.05
CA ARG A 152 17.99 0.83 -12.37
C ARG A 152 17.89 1.07 -10.87
N TYR A 153 17.01 1.98 -10.45
CA TYR A 153 16.79 2.26 -9.05
C TYR A 153 16.16 1.06 -8.31
N VAL A 154 15.10 0.48 -8.87
CA VAL A 154 14.49 -0.76 -8.36
C VAL A 154 15.51 -1.90 -8.32
N ASP A 155 16.31 -2.07 -9.37
CA ASP A 155 17.36 -3.11 -9.41
C ASP A 155 18.40 -2.94 -8.31
N ARG A 156 18.77 -1.70 -7.96
CA ARG A 156 19.69 -1.42 -6.84
C ARG A 156 19.07 -1.78 -5.50
N ILE A 157 17.82 -1.36 -5.23
CA ILE A 157 17.12 -1.72 -4.00
C ILE A 157 17.02 -3.24 -3.87
N LEU A 158 16.59 -3.91 -4.94
CA LEU A 158 16.48 -5.36 -4.98
C LEU A 158 17.84 -6.03 -4.73
N GLY A 159 18.91 -5.55 -5.35
CA GLY A 159 20.27 -6.02 -5.11
C GLY A 159 20.68 -5.93 -3.64
N ILE A 160 20.47 -4.78 -3.00
CA ILE A 160 20.78 -4.56 -1.57
C ILE A 160 19.97 -5.51 -0.68
N LEU A 161 18.67 -5.65 -0.95
CA LEU A 161 17.78 -6.46 -0.13
C LEU A 161 17.99 -7.96 -0.29
N THR A 162 18.54 -8.41 -1.42
CA THR A 162 18.70 -9.83 -1.76
C THR A 162 20.16 -10.30 -1.76
N ASN A 163 21.11 -9.42 -1.42
CA ASN A 163 22.49 -9.84 -1.23
C ASN A 163 22.56 -10.75 0.03
N PRO A 164 23.19 -11.93 -0.07
CA PRO A 164 23.35 -12.85 1.06
C PRO A 164 24.03 -12.19 2.26
#